data_AF-A0A6I4YQL9-F1
#
_entry.id   AF-A0A6I4YQL9-F1
#
_cell.length_a   1.000
_cell.length_b   1.000
_cell.length_c   1.000
_cell.angle_alpha   90.00
_cell.angle_beta   90.00
_cell.angle_gamma   90.00
#
_symmetry.space_group_name_H-M   'P 1'
#
loop_
_entity.id
_entity.type
_entity.pdbx_description
1 polymer ?
#
loop_
_entity_poly.entity_id
_entity_poly.type
_entity_poly.pdbx_seq_one_letter_code
_entity_poly.pdbx_strand_id
1 'polypeptide(L)'
;MRPLPALTAVLPALLLGACAPLQQIALVPQVEVQGVRLTSLTLPGGFGRAPVANLTLNLRVTNPNPLPLRVANLAGSLIIDGANVGDVTFPNVALPARGSAEQLAQVSVPVTLNTAASFLKVARGQLVTYRVDGGFTADFGPLGLQQFGPFTLSQGQWKQDPIIPF
;
A
#
# COMPACT_ATOMS: atom_id res chain seq x y z
N MET A 1 9.64 38.30 76.18
CA MET A 1 9.94 37.29 75.14
C MET A 1 8.66 37.06 74.35
N ARG A 2 8.59 37.51 73.10
CA ARG A 2 7.40 37.41 72.22
C ARG A 2 7.69 36.38 71.13
N PRO A 3 6.82 35.37 70.90
CA PRO A 3 7.03 34.43 69.81
C PRO A 3 6.55 35.04 68.48
N LEU A 4 7.39 34.94 67.44
CA LEU A 4 7.00 35.21 66.05
C LEU A 4 6.14 34.05 65.52
N PRO A 5 5.06 34.30 64.76
CA PRO A 5 4.45 33.27 63.94
C PRO A 5 5.20 33.18 62.60
N ALA A 6 5.76 32.01 62.33
CA ALA A 6 6.26 31.64 61.01
C ALA A 6 5.05 31.39 60.10
N LEU A 7 4.74 32.33 59.21
CA LEU A 7 3.73 32.15 58.18
C LEU A 7 4.32 31.26 57.08
N THR A 8 3.75 30.07 56.97
CA THR A 8 3.85 29.12 55.87
C THR A 8 3.49 29.78 54.54
N ALA A 9 4.47 29.93 53.65
CA ALA A 9 4.25 30.27 52.25
C ALA A 9 4.88 29.18 51.37
N VAL A 10 4.16 28.07 51.20
CA VAL A 10 4.48 27.01 50.23
C VAL A 10 3.27 26.88 49.32
N LEU A 11 3.38 27.42 48.10
CA LEU A 11 2.65 27.11 46.85
C LEU A 11 2.72 28.39 45.98
N PRO A 12 3.54 28.41 44.91
CA PRO A 12 3.05 27.86 43.65
C PRO A 12 4.17 27.22 42.80
N ALA A 13 4.16 25.89 42.64
CA ALA A 13 5.12 25.18 41.77
C ALA A 13 4.46 24.21 40.78
N LEU A 14 3.18 24.43 40.44
CA LEU A 14 2.38 23.47 39.65
C LEU A 14 2.12 23.87 38.18
N LEU A 15 2.82 24.87 37.61
CA LEU A 15 2.54 25.35 36.25
C LEU A 15 3.56 24.96 35.15
N LEU A 16 4.50 24.05 35.41
CA LEU A 16 5.58 23.73 34.46
C LEU A 16 5.39 22.44 33.63
N GLY A 17 4.21 21.82 33.66
CA GLY A 17 3.99 20.48 33.07
C GLY A 17 3.49 20.40 31.61
N ALA A 18 3.28 21.51 30.90
CA ALA A 18 2.51 21.48 29.64
C ALA A 18 3.33 21.37 28.33
N CYS A 19 4.66 21.40 28.37
CA CYS A 19 5.47 21.21 27.16
C CYS A 19 5.89 19.75 26.99
N ALA A 20 4.91 18.85 26.84
CA ALA A 20 5.20 17.57 26.20
C ALA A 20 5.17 17.82 24.69
N PRO A 21 6.27 17.58 23.94
CA PRO A 21 6.21 17.63 22.49
C PRO A 21 5.21 16.55 22.06
N LEU A 22 4.09 16.99 21.50
CA LEU A 22 3.07 16.13 20.89
C LEU A 22 3.72 15.49 19.65
N GLN A 23 4.53 14.46 19.85
CA GLN A 23 5.08 13.64 18.79
C GLN A 23 3.91 12.85 18.20
N GLN A 24 3.19 13.46 17.25
CA GLN A 24 2.21 12.75 16.44
C GLN A 24 2.96 11.67 15.66
N ILE A 25 2.95 10.46 16.20
CA ILE A 25 3.46 9.27 15.53
C ILE A 25 2.58 9.08 14.30
N ALA A 26 3.12 9.37 13.10
CA ALA A 26 2.46 9.08 11.84
C ALA A 26 2.31 7.56 11.72
N LEU A 27 1.06 7.09 11.72
CA LEU A 27 0.71 5.69 11.56
C LEU A 27 0.80 5.32 10.08
N VAL A 28 1.26 4.10 9.80
CA VAL A 28 1.39 3.59 8.44
C VAL A 28 -0.01 3.37 7.85
N PRO A 29 -0.33 3.93 6.66
CA PRO A 29 -1.53 3.58 5.92
C PRO A 29 -1.60 2.09 5.61
N GLN A 30 -2.79 1.51 5.73
CA GLN A 30 -3.03 0.10 5.42
C GLN A 30 -3.46 -0.04 3.97
N VAL A 31 -2.85 -0.97 3.24
CA VAL A 31 -3.21 -1.28 1.85
C VAL A 31 -3.76 -2.70 1.81
N GLU A 32 -4.96 -2.87 1.27
CA GLU A 32 -5.61 -4.16 1.13
C GLU A 32 -6.00 -4.37 -0.34
N VAL A 33 -5.70 -5.54 -0.90
CA VAL A 33 -6.15 -5.91 -2.25
C VAL A 33 -7.53 -6.56 -2.12
N GLN A 34 -8.54 -5.87 -2.63
CA GLN A 34 -9.93 -6.35 -2.68
C GLN A 34 -10.17 -7.32 -3.83
N GLY A 35 -9.37 -7.21 -4.91
CA GLY A 35 -9.45 -8.14 -6.02
C GLY A 35 -8.33 -7.95 -7.04
N VAL A 36 -7.96 -9.05 -7.71
CA VAL A 36 -6.99 -9.08 -8.81
C VAL A 36 -7.63 -9.80 -9.99
N ARG A 37 -7.52 -9.23 -11.19
CA ARG A 37 -8.05 -9.81 -12.42
C ARG A 37 -7.06 -9.65 -13.57
N LEU A 38 -6.81 -10.73 -14.31
CA LEU A 38 -6.10 -10.74 -15.57
C LEU A 38 -7.14 -10.43 -16.65
N THR A 39 -6.98 -9.30 -17.31
CA THR A 39 -7.92 -8.80 -18.33
C THR A 39 -7.52 -9.23 -19.73
N SER A 40 -6.23 -9.32 -20.01
CA SER A 40 -5.71 -9.88 -21.26
C SER A 40 -4.30 -10.43 -21.09
N LEU A 41 -3.93 -11.37 -21.96
CA LEU A 41 -2.61 -11.99 -21.99
C LEU A 41 -2.15 -12.12 -23.45
N THR A 42 -0.96 -11.60 -23.74
CA THR A 42 -0.23 -11.81 -24.99
C THR A 42 1.05 -12.58 -24.67
N LEU A 43 1.21 -13.76 -25.27
CA LEU A 43 2.34 -14.65 -24.99
C LEU A 43 3.54 -14.36 -25.90
N PRO A 44 4.76 -14.67 -25.45
CA PRO A 44 5.94 -14.67 -26.30
C PRO A 44 5.75 -15.64 -27.49
N GLY A 45 6.20 -15.24 -28.69
CA GLY A 45 6.12 -16.07 -29.90
C GLY A 45 4.90 -15.82 -30.80
N GLY A 46 4.02 -14.89 -30.46
CA GLY A 46 2.93 -14.43 -31.33
C GLY A 46 3.36 -13.43 -32.41
N PHE A 47 2.53 -13.24 -33.46
CA PHE A 47 2.79 -12.34 -34.58
C PHE A 47 2.91 -10.87 -34.15
N GLY A 48 4.15 -10.41 -33.90
CA GLY A 48 4.55 -9.00 -33.93
C GLY A 48 4.14 -8.11 -32.75
N ARG A 49 3.58 -8.65 -31.66
CA ARG A 49 3.24 -7.87 -30.46
C ARG A 49 4.17 -8.18 -29.30
N ALA A 50 4.52 -7.14 -28.53
CA ALA A 50 5.25 -7.33 -27.29
C ALA A 50 4.40 -8.19 -26.32
N PRO A 51 4.96 -9.26 -25.75
CA PRO A 51 4.24 -10.10 -24.83
C PRO A 51 3.95 -9.33 -23.53
N VAL A 52 2.67 -9.25 -23.17
CA VAL A 52 2.18 -8.41 -22.07
C VAL A 52 0.96 -9.05 -21.42
N ALA A 53 0.88 -8.93 -20.09
CA ALA A 53 -0.28 -9.28 -19.30
C ALA A 53 -0.88 -7.98 -18.76
N ASN A 54 -2.15 -7.74 -19.04
CA ASN A 54 -2.86 -6.61 -18.45
C ASN A 54 -3.68 -7.09 -17.27
N LEU A 55 -3.50 -6.43 -16.14
CA LEU A 55 -4.16 -6.74 -14.89
C LEU A 55 -4.97 -5.54 -14.41
N THR A 56 -6.01 -5.84 -13.65
CA THR A 56 -6.77 -4.87 -12.86
C THR A 56 -6.68 -5.28 -11.40
N LEU A 57 -6.19 -4.37 -10.57
CA LEU A 57 -6.13 -4.55 -9.12
C LEU A 57 -7.09 -3.54 -8.49
N ASN A 58 -8.00 -4.02 -7.65
CA ASN A 58 -8.82 -3.18 -6.80
C ASN A 58 -8.17 -3.11 -5.41
N LEU A 59 -7.73 -1.93 -5.01
CA LEU A 59 -7.11 -1.68 -3.72
C LEU A 59 -8.05 -0.89 -2.82
N ARG A 60 -8.12 -1.25 -1.54
CA ARG A 60 -8.62 -0.39 -0.47
C ARG A 60 -7.42 0.13 0.30
N VAL A 61 -7.24 1.45 0.31
CA VAL A 61 -6.20 2.08 1.12
C VAL A 61 -6.86 2.83 2.26
N THR A 62 -6.45 2.54 3.49
CA THR A 62 -7.02 3.09 4.72
C THR A 62 -5.98 3.95 5.43
N ASN A 63 -6.34 5.20 5.70
CA ASN A 63 -5.54 6.13 6.46
C ASN A 63 -6.00 6.15 7.94
N PRO A 64 -5.24 5.55 8.87
CA PRO A 64 -5.57 5.60 10.30
C PRO A 64 -5.24 6.97 10.94
N ASN A 65 -4.52 7.85 10.24
CA ASN A 65 -4.08 9.13 10.79
C ASN A 65 -5.23 10.12 10.96
N PRO A 66 -5.19 10.99 11.99
CA PRO A 66 -6.17 12.07 12.16
C PRO A 66 -6.05 13.20 11.14
N LEU A 67 -5.02 13.17 10.29
CA LEU A 67 -4.79 14.13 9.22
C LEU A 67 -4.97 13.46 7.86
N PRO A 68 -5.50 14.19 6.86
CA PRO A 68 -5.54 13.68 5.49
C PRO A 68 -4.12 13.56 4.93
N LEU A 69 -3.93 12.62 4.01
CA LEU A 69 -2.65 12.41 3.34
C LEU A 69 -2.86 12.01 1.88
N ARG A 70 -1.82 12.17 1.06
CA ARG A 70 -1.80 11.69 -0.32
C ARG A 70 -0.74 10.61 -0.47
N VAL A 71 -1.13 9.44 -0.96
CA VAL A 71 -0.16 8.43 -1.42
C VAL A 71 0.33 8.85 -2.80
N ALA A 72 1.61 9.22 -2.89
CA ALA A 72 2.19 9.88 -4.06
C ALA A 72 2.94 8.92 -4.99
N ASN A 73 3.43 7.78 -4.51
CA ASN A 73 4.18 6.81 -5.32
C ASN A 73 4.04 5.41 -4.72
N LEU A 74 2.91 4.73 -4.96
CA LEU A 74 2.78 3.32 -4.57
C LEU A 74 3.34 2.45 -5.70
N ALA A 75 4.37 1.67 -5.38
CA ALA A 75 5.05 0.79 -6.33
C ALA A 75 5.42 -0.54 -5.65
N GLY A 76 5.49 -1.60 -6.44
CA GLY A 76 5.93 -2.90 -5.96
C GLY A 76 6.23 -3.87 -7.09
N SER A 77 6.67 -5.06 -6.74
CA SER A 77 6.83 -6.20 -7.63
C SER A 77 5.69 -7.19 -7.37
N LEU A 78 5.11 -7.72 -8.45
CA LEU A 78 4.10 -8.76 -8.40
C LEU A 78 4.78 -10.13 -8.51
N ILE A 79 4.44 -11.02 -7.58
CA ILE A 79 4.89 -12.40 -7.52
C ILE A 79 3.66 -13.30 -7.71
N ILE A 80 3.74 -14.25 -8.64
CA ILE A 80 2.70 -15.27 -8.89
C ILE A 80 3.33 -16.66 -8.79
N ASP A 81 2.80 -17.52 -7.93
CA ASP A 81 3.35 -18.85 -7.64
C ASP A 81 4.87 -18.82 -7.33
N GLY A 82 5.32 -17.77 -6.64
CA GLY A 82 6.73 -17.57 -6.28
C GLY A 82 7.60 -16.99 -7.40
N ALA A 83 7.10 -16.83 -8.63
CA ALA A 83 7.82 -16.17 -9.71
C ALA A 83 7.56 -14.65 -9.69
N ASN A 84 8.61 -13.82 -9.64
CA ASN A 84 8.48 -12.39 -9.89
C ASN A 84 8.08 -12.19 -11.36
N VAL A 85 6.85 -11.71 -11.57
CA VAL A 85 6.31 -11.51 -12.92
C VAL A 85 6.53 -10.10 -13.44
N GLY A 86 6.85 -9.14 -12.57
CA GLY A 86 7.25 -7.79 -12.96
C GLY A 86 6.78 -6.72 -11.97
N ASP A 87 7.12 -5.48 -12.28
CA ASP A 87 6.81 -4.33 -11.42
C ASP A 87 5.46 -3.71 -11.74
N VAL A 88 4.84 -3.17 -10.70
CA VAL A 88 3.51 -2.56 -10.72
C VAL A 88 3.60 -1.18 -10.09
N THR A 89 3.02 -0.18 -10.76
CA THR A 89 2.87 1.17 -10.23
C THR A 89 1.41 1.51 -10.14
N PHE A 90 1.05 2.18 -9.06
CA PHE A 90 -0.33 2.55 -8.77
C PHE A 90 -0.46 4.07 -8.84
N PRO A 91 -1.62 4.56 -9.30
CA PRO A 91 -1.86 6.00 -9.35
C PRO A 91 -1.95 6.60 -7.95
N ASN A 92 -1.79 7.92 -7.88
CA ASN A 92 -1.80 8.64 -6.62
C ASN A 92 -3.20 8.65 -6.01
N VAL A 93 -3.28 8.40 -4.70
CA VAL A 93 -4.56 8.29 -3.97
C VAL A 93 -4.61 9.34 -2.88
N ALA A 94 -5.64 10.19 -2.90
CA ALA A 94 -5.93 11.09 -1.79
C ALA A 94 -6.75 10.36 -0.73
N LEU A 95 -6.31 10.41 0.52
CA LEU A 95 -6.97 9.76 1.64
C LEU A 95 -7.47 10.78 2.65
N PRO A 96 -8.75 10.74 3.03
CA PRO A 96 -9.26 11.56 4.11
C PRO A 96 -8.65 11.16 5.46
N ALA A 97 -8.74 12.04 6.45
CA ALA A 97 -8.41 11.71 7.82
C ALA A 97 -9.29 10.56 8.33
N ARG A 98 -8.69 9.54 8.95
CA ARG A 98 -9.39 8.35 9.50
C ARG A 98 -10.37 7.69 8.51
N GLY A 99 -10.04 7.65 7.24
CA GLY A 99 -10.91 7.08 6.22
C GLY A 99 -10.17 6.26 5.18
N SER A 100 -10.92 5.75 4.21
CA SER A 100 -10.40 4.88 3.16
C SER A 100 -10.77 5.38 1.77
N ALA A 101 -9.97 5.03 0.78
CA ALA A 101 -10.32 5.18 -0.63
C ALA A 101 -10.16 3.84 -1.35
N GLU A 102 -11.05 3.59 -2.31
CA GLU A 102 -10.90 2.50 -3.26
C GLU A 102 -10.16 3.02 -4.49
N GLN A 103 -9.18 2.24 -4.95
CA GLN A 103 -8.36 2.57 -6.09
C GLN A 103 -8.33 1.39 -7.04
N LEU A 104 -8.85 1.62 -8.25
CA LEU A 104 -8.65 0.71 -9.37
C LEU A 104 -7.32 1.04 -10.05
N ALA A 105 -6.44 0.06 -10.14
CA ALA A 105 -5.18 0.17 -10.87
C ALA A 105 -5.17 -0.76 -12.06
N GLN A 106 -4.82 -0.21 -13.22
CA GLN A 106 -4.57 -0.95 -14.44
C GLN A 106 -3.07 -1.08 -14.60
N VAL A 107 -2.60 -2.32 -14.70
CA VAL A 107 -1.17 -2.63 -14.70
C VAL A 107 -0.85 -3.47 -15.92
N SER A 108 0.15 -3.05 -16.69
CA SER A 108 0.68 -3.80 -17.82
C SER A 108 2.04 -4.38 -17.44
N VAL A 109 2.12 -5.70 -17.34
CA VAL A 109 3.32 -6.41 -16.93
C VAL A 109 3.92 -7.13 -18.15
N PRO A 110 5.22 -6.91 -18.47
CA PRO A 110 5.89 -7.65 -19.54
C PRO A 110 5.85 -9.15 -19.27
N VAL A 111 5.52 -9.94 -20.29
CA VAL A 111 5.51 -11.40 -20.19
C VAL A 111 6.76 -11.95 -20.86
N THR A 112 7.46 -12.79 -20.13
CA THR A 112 8.72 -13.41 -20.54
C THR A 112 8.55 -14.92 -20.58
N LEU A 113 9.50 -15.64 -21.19
CA LEU A 113 9.41 -17.11 -21.29
C LEU A 113 9.33 -17.80 -19.92
N ASN A 114 9.98 -17.25 -18.89
CA ASN A 114 9.94 -17.76 -17.51
C ASN A 114 8.63 -17.43 -16.77
N THR A 115 7.92 -16.35 -17.13
CA THR A 115 6.69 -15.91 -16.43
C THR A 115 5.42 -16.33 -17.16
N ALA A 116 5.53 -16.67 -18.45
CA ALA A 116 4.41 -17.10 -19.30
C ALA A 116 3.62 -18.27 -18.70
N ALA A 117 4.30 -19.23 -18.08
CA ALA A 117 3.65 -20.36 -17.44
C ALA A 117 2.72 -19.93 -16.29
N SER A 118 3.16 -19.00 -15.43
CA SER A 118 2.34 -18.48 -14.32
C SER A 118 1.10 -17.75 -14.83
N PHE A 119 1.26 -16.88 -15.84
CA PHE A 119 0.12 -16.20 -16.45
C PHE A 119 -0.83 -17.16 -17.18
N LEU A 120 -0.32 -18.23 -17.80
CA LEU A 120 -1.15 -19.27 -18.41
C LEU A 120 -1.98 -20.07 -17.41
N LYS A 121 -1.47 -20.30 -16.19
CA LYS A 121 -2.28 -20.92 -15.13
C LYS A 121 -3.47 -20.03 -14.76
N VAL A 122 -3.20 -18.75 -14.53
CA VAL A 122 -4.24 -17.74 -14.25
C VAL A 122 -5.25 -17.64 -15.37
N ALA A 123 -4.79 -17.56 -16.63
CA ALA A 123 -5.67 -17.40 -17.79
C ALA A 123 -6.61 -18.59 -17.99
N ARG A 124 -6.22 -19.78 -17.52
CA ARG A 124 -7.04 -21.01 -17.49
C ARG A 124 -7.93 -21.13 -16.25
N GLY A 125 -7.97 -20.11 -15.39
CA GLY A 125 -8.78 -20.10 -14.17
C GLY A 125 -8.27 -21.01 -13.04
N GLN A 126 -6.99 -21.38 -13.09
CA GLN A 126 -6.38 -22.16 -12.01
C GLN A 126 -6.15 -21.27 -10.78
N LEU A 127 -6.27 -21.88 -9.59
CA LEU A 127 -5.91 -21.22 -8.33
C LEU A 127 -4.39 -21.05 -8.27
N VAL A 128 -3.93 -19.81 -8.13
CA VAL A 128 -2.52 -19.47 -7.95
C VAL A 128 -2.33 -18.69 -6.66
N THR A 129 -1.13 -18.69 -6.12
CA THR A 129 -0.76 -17.77 -5.04
C THR A 129 -0.24 -16.47 -5.63
N TYR A 130 -0.55 -15.34 -4.98
CA TYR A 130 0.00 -14.04 -5.36
C TYR A 130 0.58 -13.32 -4.15
N ARG A 131 1.56 -12.47 -4.41
CA ARG A 131 2.12 -11.53 -3.44
C ARG A 131 2.55 -10.26 -4.15
N VAL A 132 2.34 -9.12 -3.52
CA VAL A 132 2.81 -7.81 -3.97
C VAL A 132 3.76 -7.28 -2.90
N ASP A 133 5.03 -7.19 -3.25
CA ASP A 133 6.07 -6.67 -2.36
C ASP A 133 6.45 -5.27 -2.82
N GLY A 134 6.45 -4.27 -1.94
CA GLY A 134 6.68 -2.90 -2.36
C GLY A 134 6.68 -1.89 -1.24
N GLY A 135 6.44 -0.64 -1.61
CA GLY A 135 6.43 0.49 -0.69
C GLY A 135 5.68 1.67 -1.28
N PHE A 136 5.51 2.70 -0.47
CA PHE A 136 4.90 3.93 -0.93
C PHE A 136 5.46 5.18 -0.26
N THR A 137 5.43 6.29 -1.00
CA THR A 137 5.61 7.62 -0.43
C THR A 137 4.25 8.21 -0.09
N ALA A 138 4.08 8.71 1.14
CA ALA A 138 2.91 9.47 1.54
C ALA A 138 3.29 10.92 1.83
N ASP A 139 2.49 11.85 1.33
CA ASP A 139 2.56 13.28 1.58
C ASP A 139 1.58 13.64 2.71
N PHE A 140 2.14 14.09 3.83
CA PHE A 140 1.42 14.55 5.02
C PHE A 140 1.29 16.07 5.07
N GLY A 141 1.43 16.76 3.94
CA GLY A 141 1.30 18.21 3.83
C GLY A 141 2.41 18.93 4.62
N PRO A 142 2.09 19.65 5.72
CA PRO A 142 3.09 20.37 6.51
C PRO A 142 4.22 19.48 7.08
N LEU A 143 3.96 18.18 7.25
CA LEU A 143 4.95 17.21 7.74
C LEU A 143 5.85 16.66 6.61
N GLY A 144 5.55 17.00 5.36
CA GLY A 144 6.32 16.58 4.17
C GLY A 144 6.07 15.14 3.73
N LEU A 145 6.99 14.65 2.90
CA LEU A 145 6.98 13.31 2.34
C LEU A 145 7.58 12.29 3.32
N GLN A 146 6.91 11.16 3.49
CA GLN A 146 7.36 10.03 4.29
C GLN A 146 7.40 8.78 3.40
N GLN A 147 8.53 8.07 3.43
CA GLN A 147 8.70 6.82 2.68
C GLN A 147 8.41 5.62 3.59
N PHE A 148 7.59 4.70 3.10
CA PHE A 148 7.30 3.43 3.74
C PHE A 148 7.74 2.28 2.83
N GLY A 149 8.37 1.26 3.40
CA GLY A 149 8.79 0.05 2.68
C GLY A 149 10.31 -0.14 2.59
N PRO A 150 10.75 -1.29 2.07
CA PRO A 150 9.93 -2.33 1.44
C PRO A 150 9.23 -3.27 2.44
N PHE A 151 8.00 -3.70 2.13
CA PHE A 151 7.26 -4.76 2.83
C PHE A 151 6.29 -5.47 1.88
N THR A 152 5.72 -6.60 2.32
CA THR A 152 4.61 -7.24 1.61
C THR A 152 3.36 -6.38 1.77
N LEU A 153 2.97 -5.71 0.69
CA LEU A 153 1.78 -4.87 0.61
C LEU A 153 0.51 -5.70 0.66
N SER A 154 0.52 -6.86 0.00
CA SER A 154 -0.61 -7.79 -0.03
C SER A 154 -0.16 -9.18 -0.45
N GLN A 155 -0.85 -10.20 0.03
CA GLN A 155 -0.66 -11.57 -0.39
C GLN A 155 -1.95 -12.37 -0.25
N GLY A 156 -2.09 -13.41 -1.06
CA GLY A 156 -3.25 -14.29 -0.96
C GLY A 156 -3.30 -15.34 -2.07
N GLN A 157 -4.50 -15.88 -2.26
CA GLN A 157 -4.81 -16.77 -3.37
C GLN A 157 -5.63 -16.01 -4.41
N TRP A 158 -5.37 -16.30 -5.67
CA TRP A 158 -6.06 -15.72 -6.81
C TRP A 158 -6.69 -16.82 -7.66
N LYS A 159 -8.01 -16.73 -7.81
CA LYS A 159 -8.81 -17.55 -8.71
C LYS A 159 -9.72 -16.63 -9.51
N GLN A 160 -9.86 -16.90 -10.79
CA GLN A 160 -10.78 -16.19 -11.67
C GLN A 160 -11.33 -17.14 -12.73
N ASP A 161 -12.36 -16.71 -13.45
CA ASP A 161 -12.83 -17.43 -14.62
C ASP A 161 -11.78 -17.42 -15.74
N PRO A 162 -11.72 -18.49 -16.55
CA PRO A 162 -10.84 -18.54 -17.71
C PRO A 162 -11.11 -17.39 -18.69
N ILE A 163 -10.05 -16.79 -19.23
CA ILE A 163 -10.15 -15.72 -20.24
C ILE A 163 -9.75 -16.17 -21.64
N ILE A 164 -9.21 -17.39 -21.75
CA ILE A 164 -8.89 -18.03 -23.02
C ILE A 164 -9.83 -19.23 -23.22
N PRO A 165 -10.47 -19.36 -24.41
CA PRO A 165 -11.23 -20.56 -24.74
C PRO A 165 -10.27 -21.74 -24.87
N PHE A 166 -10.68 -22.90 -24.37
CA PHE A 166 -9.97 -24.17 -24.50
C PHE A 166 -10.74 -25.10 -25.45
#